data_AF-A0A923R4E6-F1
#
_entry.id   AF-A0A923R4E6-F1
#
_cell.length_a   1.000
_cell.length_b   1.000
_cell.length_c   1.000
_cell.angle_alpha   90.00
_cell.angle_beta   90.00
_cell.angle_gamma   90.00
#
_symmetry.space_group_name_H-M   'P 1'
#
loop_
_entity.id
_entity.type
_entity.pdbx_description
1 polymer ?
#
loop_
_entity_poly.entity_id
_entity_poly.type
_entity_poly.pdbx_seq_one_letter_code
_entity_poly.pdbx_strand_id
1 'polypeptide(L)'
;MKKIFKILLGIIMLTISTISYAQVLPDTSTTQKLLQYIMQPLDKNQISTGFLEEYGCPMLPAATFNGTLTDSNRIDMNLWRTLYLQFQTGWTKATTNPLPAITSVNTTIKQNVSSTLPIPIPLLIGQYNTVKSNAFSSNLLSYNSSTKQVSDVAGRTQSPYDVKTLFAACPNKNITTTGTENFIIKSNMIWNNTSKTISQIQIDFANGQGFQTITIGTAISVTYTDTGFKKWTVKITLNDNSFLQCFNEYNVLRTANISSRYQAPSGFSSGFDASWNFAPNTADSGGRVFIAYTSRNRTNTIRKPLIVVEGYDVSRIAPSLQDNYGYIDIIAAINNPFLAGYDFNNNLDTLAGYDLIFVDFFNGADSIIRNANFVRRVIDSVNRAKVLNSNNGNIREQNVVMGLSMGGLCARYALANMTKNFAATPTE
;
A
#
# COMPACT_ATOMS: atom_id res chain seq x y z
N MET A 1 52.46 -69.85 -1.28
CA MET A 1 52.30 -68.56 -0.58
C MET A 1 52.71 -67.31 -1.38
N LYS A 2 53.72 -67.34 -2.26
CA LYS A 2 54.15 -66.13 -3.02
C LYS A 2 53.22 -65.65 -4.16
N LYS A 3 52.26 -66.46 -4.63
CA LYS A 3 51.30 -66.06 -5.69
C LYS A 3 50.04 -65.37 -5.17
N ILE A 4 49.67 -65.56 -3.90
CA ILE A 4 48.50 -64.92 -3.28
C ILE A 4 48.81 -63.46 -2.91
N PHE A 5 50.07 -63.15 -2.57
CA PHE A 5 50.48 -61.79 -2.18
C PHE A 5 50.53 -60.80 -3.36
N LYS A 6 50.78 -61.27 -4.60
CA LYS A 6 50.78 -60.41 -5.79
C LYS A 6 49.37 -60.04 -6.28
N ILE A 7 48.37 -60.89 -6.01
CA ILE A 7 46.97 -60.60 -6.33
C ILE A 7 46.38 -59.61 -5.32
N LEU A 8 46.79 -59.69 -4.04
CA LEU A 8 46.34 -58.76 -3.01
C LEU A 8 46.87 -57.33 -3.24
N LEU A 9 48.11 -57.18 -3.75
CA LEU A 9 48.69 -55.85 -4.05
C LEU A 9 48.09 -55.20 -5.31
N GLY A 10 47.63 -56.01 -6.27
CA GLY A 10 46.91 -55.51 -7.46
C GLY A 10 45.48 -55.04 -7.16
N ILE A 11 44.83 -55.64 -6.14
CA ILE A 11 43.47 -55.25 -5.73
C ILE A 11 43.49 -53.99 -4.84
N ILE A 12 44.55 -53.78 -4.05
CA ILE A 12 44.69 -52.56 -3.21
C ILE A 12 45.05 -51.32 -4.05
N MET A 13 45.64 -51.48 -5.24
CA MET A 13 45.90 -50.37 -6.18
C MET A 13 44.71 -50.02 -7.09
N LEU A 14 43.64 -50.83 -7.09
CA LEU A 14 42.41 -50.58 -7.83
C LEU A 14 41.27 -50.00 -6.96
N THR A 15 41.50 -49.84 -5.66
CA THR A 15 40.57 -49.18 -4.72
C THR A 15 40.96 -47.75 -4.36
N ILE A 16 41.94 -47.15 -5.06
CA ILE A 16 42.00 -45.69 -5.20
C ILE A 16 40.95 -45.33 -6.25
N SER A 17 39.69 -45.60 -5.92
CA SER A 17 38.56 -44.95 -6.55
C SER A 17 38.79 -43.46 -6.37
N THR A 18 38.98 -42.79 -7.50
CA THR A 18 38.86 -41.35 -7.63
C THR A 18 37.63 -40.92 -6.84
N ILE A 19 37.84 -40.33 -5.66
CA ILE A 19 36.83 -39.50 -5.02
C ILE A 19 36.71 -38.29 -5.94
N SER A 20 35.94 -38.47 -7.01
CA SER A 20 35.40 -37.36 -7.76
C SER A 20 34.48 -36.68 -6.77
N TYR A 21 34.96 -35.63 -6.12
CA TYR A 21 34.08 -34.66 -5.50
C TYR A 21 33.16 -34.18 -6.63
N ALA A 22 31.95 -34.73 -6.69
CA ALA A 22 30.89 -34.12 -7.47
C ALA A 22 30.80 -32.69 -6.93
N GLN A 23 31.28 -31.72 -7.72
CA GLN A 23 31.07 -30.32 -7.40
C GLN A 23 29.56 -30.17 -7.38
N VAL A 24 28.99 -30.01 -6.17
CA VAL A 24 27.60 -29.62 -6.02
C VAL A 24 27.47 -28.33 -6.82
N LEU A 25 26.74 -28.39 -7.92
CA LEU A 25 26.50 -27.20 -8.73
C LEU A 25 25.88 -26.15 -7.80
N PRO A 26 26.45 -24.94 -7.74
CA PRO A 26 25.93 -23.90 -6.88
C PRO A 26 24.49 -23.62 -7.27
N ASP A 27 23.59 -23.67 -6.29
CA ASP A 27 22.18 -23.37 -6.51
C ASP A 27 22.05 -21.90 -6.89
N THR A 28 21.65 -21.63 -8.13
CA THR A 28 21.44 -20.30 -8.71
C THR A 28 19.98 -20.08 -9.11
N SER A 29 19.06 -20.86 -8.52
CA SER A 29 17.64 -20.91 -8.89
C SER A 29 16.86 -19.61 -8.66
N THR A 30 17.37 -18.69 -7.86
CA THR A 30 16.76 -17.38 -7.60
C THR A 30 17.75 -16.27 -7.88
N THR A 31 17.26 -15.05 -8.17
CA THR A 31 18.11 -13.87 -8.38
C THR A 31 19.07 -13.65 -7.21
N GLN A 32 18.58 -13.78 -5.97
CA GLN A 32 19.43 -13.66 -4.79
C GLN A 32 20.56 -14.70 -4.78
N LYS A 33 20.23 -15.97 -5.00
CA LYS A 33 21.23 -17.05 -5.02
C LYS A 33 22.26 -16.88 -6.14
N LEU A 34 21.81 -16.43 -7.33
CA LEU A 34 22.68 -16.11 -8.44
C LEU A 34 23.67 -14.98 -8.11
N LEU A 35 23.19 -13.88 -7.51
CA LEU A 35 24.05 -12.76 -7.09
C LEU A 35 25.05 -13.18 -6.03
N GLN A 36 24.60 -14.00 -5.06
CA GLN A 36 25.48 -14.58 -4.05
C GLN A 36 26.56 -15.46 -4.67
N TYR A 37 26.23 -16.25 -5.68
CA TYR A 37 27.19 -17.08 -6.42
C TYR A 37 28.23 -16.24 -7.20
N ILE A 38 27.76 -15.23 -7.96
CA ILE A 38 28.64 -14.33 -8.72
C ILE A 38 29.65 -13.66 -7.79
N MET A 39 29.19 -13.23 -6.61
CA MET A 39 29.99 -12.49 -5.65
C MET A 39 30.67 -13.38 -4.60
N GLN A 40 30.57 -14.71 -4.71
CA GLN A 40 31.07 -15.65 -3.71
C GLN A 40 32.58 -15.56 -3.45
N PRO A 41 33.45 -15.30 -4.46
CA PRO A 41 34.89 -15.20 -4.23
C PRO A 41 35.37 -13.90 -3.56
N LEU A 42 34.50 -12.89 -3.41
CA LEU A 42 34.88 -11.62 -2.82
C LEU A 42 35.28 -11.77 -1.35
N ASP A 43 36.35 -11.09 -0.95
CA ASP A 43 36.75 -10.93 0.45
C ASP A 43 35.75 -10.02 1.19
N LYS A 44 34.79 -10.66 1.87
CA LYS A 44 33.71 -9.99 2.60
C LYS A 44 34.19 -9.18 3.80
N ASN A 45 35.44 -9.35 4.25
CA ASN A 45 35.99 -8.53 5.33
C ASN A 45 36.28 -7.10 4.89
N GLN A 46 36.45 -6.86 3.58
CA GLN A 46 36.68 -5.52 3.02
C GLN A 46 35.39 -4.71 2.81
N ILE A 47 34.23 -5.34 3.04
CA ILE A 47 32.91 -4.70 3.01
C ILE A 47 32.65 -4.15 4.42
N SER A 48 33.12 -2.93 4.67
CA SER A 48 33.18 -2.32 6.00
C SER A 48 31.83 -2.25 6.73
N THR A 49 30.73 -2.07 5.99
CA THR A 49 29.37 -2.02 6.54
C THR A 49 28.76 -3.41 6.75
N GLY A 50 29.35 -4.45 6.14
CA GLY A 50 28.77 -5.79 6.02
C GLY A 50 27.58 -5.89 5.05
N PHE A 51 27.14 -4.77 4.45
CA PHE A 51 26.09 -4.72 3.44
C PHE A 51 26.70 -4.32 2.10
N LEU A 52 26.45 -5.09 1.04
CA LEU A 52 26.86 -4.79 -0.34
C LEU A 52 25.64 -4.71 -1.24
N GLU A 53 25.46 -3.58 -1.93
CA GLU A 53 24.30 -3.35 -2.81
C GLU A 53 24.15 -4.43 -3.88
N GLU A 54 25.26 -4.78 -4.55
CA GLU A 54 25.28 -5.78 -5.62
C GLU A 54 25.13 -7.23 -5.12
N TYR A 55 25.22 -7.45 -3.81
CA TYR A 55 24.95 -8.74 -3.18
C TYR A 55 23.47 -8.91 -2.84
N GLY A 56 22.76 -7.80 -2.60
CA GLY A 56 21.32 -7.77 -2.36
C GLY A 56 20.52 -7.84 -3.66
N CYS A 57 19.20 -7.98 -3.57
CA CYS A 57 18.33 -7.96 -4.75
C CYS A 57 18.17 -6.53 -5.28
N PRO A 58 18.69 -6.17 -6.47
CA PRO A 58 18.68 -4.79 -6.96
C PRO A 58 17.32 -4.48 -7.60
N MET A 59 16.39 -3.96 -6.78
CA MET A 59 15.04 -3.60 -7.22
C MET A 59 14.92 -2.11 -7.54
N LEU A 60 15.68 -1.26 -6.85
CA LEU A 60 15.69 0.18 -6.97
C LEU A 60 17.15 0.72 -6.99
N PRO A 61 17.41 1.85 -7.66
CA PRO A 61 18.70 2.52 -7.59
C PRO A 61 18.90 3.18 -6.22
N ALA A 62 19.52 2.48 -5.25
CA ALA A 62 19.59 2.93 -3.86
C ALA A 62 20.37 4.25 -3.70
N ALA A 63 21.32 4.52 -4.61
CA ALA A 63 22.06 5.78 -4.67
C ALA A 63 21.17 7.03 -4.80
N THR A 64 19.94 6.89 -5.30
CA THR A 64 18.96 7.98 -5.40
C THR A 64 18.49 8.45 -4.02
N PHE A 65 18.49 7.56 -3.03
CA PHE A 65 17.93 7.78 -1.70
C PHE A 65 19.03 8.05 -0.67
N ASN A 66 20.00 8.89 -1.02
CA ASN A 66 21.23 9.11 -0.25
C ASN A 66 21.10 10.09 0.93
N GLY A 67 19.89 10.53 1.26
CA GLY A 67 19.65 11.54 2.29
C GLY A 67 19.88 12.99 1.84
N THR A 68 20.01 13.25 0.54
CA THR A 68 19.97 14.60 -0.04
C THR A 68 18.73 14.74 -0.90
N LEU A 69 17.99 15.86 -0.79
CA LEU A 69 16.80 16.10 -1.61
C LEU A 69 17.16 16.17 -3.10
N THR A 70 16.41 15.44 -3.91
CA THR A 70 16.44 15.51 -5.38
C THR A 70 14.99 15.46 -5.87
N ASP A 71 14.75 15.58 -7.18
CA ASP A 71 13.39 15.37 -7.71
C ASP A 71 13.03 13.88 -7.83
N SER A 72 14.03 13.00 -7.76
CA SER A 72 13.90 11.55 -7.99
C SER A 72 13.81 10.71 -6.70
N ASN A 73 13.99 11.31 -5.52
CA ASN A 73 14.03 10.58 -4.24
C ASN A 73 12.73 10.63 -3.43
N ARG A 74 11.59 10.69 -4.13
CA ARG A 74 10.24 10.57 -3.56
C ARG A 74 10.07 9.21 -2.89
N ILE A 75 9.66 9.19 -1.63
CA ILE A 75 9.36 7.96 -0.89
C ILE A 75 7.85 7.78 -0.72
N ASP A 76 7.37 6.57 -0.98
CA ASP A 76 6.11 6.05 -0.46
C ASP A 76 6.36 4.72 0.26
N MET A 77 5.32 4.17 0.89
CA MET A 77 5.46 2.96 1.72
C MET A 77 5.88 1.71 0.91
N ASN A 78 5.57 1.64 -0.39
CA ASN A 78 6.00 0.53 -1.24
C ASN A 78 7.50 0.67 -1.56
N LEU A 79 7.94 1.87 -1.94
CA LEU A 79 9.37 2.17 -2.14
C LEU A 79 10.17 1.95 -0.86
N TRP A 80 9.66 2.41 0.29
CA TRP A 80 10.29 2.21 1.59
C TRP A 80 10.50 0.71 1.89
N ARG A 81 9.48 -0.13 1.66
CA ARG A 81 9.57 -1.59 1.87
C ARG A 81 10.56 -2.24 0.90
N THR A 82 10.56 -1.82 -0.35
CA THR A 82 11.49 -2.31 -1.37
C THR A 82 12.94 -1.94 -1.01
N LEU A 83 13.19 -0.69 -0.60
CA LEU A 83 14.50 -0.23 -0.14
C LEU A 83 14.96 -1.00 1.08
N TYR A 84 14.08 -1.21 2.06
CA TYR A 84 14.39 -2.02 3.24
C TYR A 84 14.76 -3.46 2.84
N LEU A 85 13.97 -4.11 1.97
CA LEU A 85 14.23 -5.49 1.53
C LEU A 85 15.55 -5.60 0.75
N GLN A 86 15.78 -4.71 -0.22
CA GLN A 86 17.03 -4.66 -0.98
C GLN A 86 18.23 -4.49 -0.03
N PHE A 87 18.13 -3.56 0.90
CA PHE A 87 19.18 -3.31 1.88
C PHE A 87 19.40 -4.52 2.80
N GLN A 88 18.33 -5.10 3.34
CA GLN A 88 18.38 -6.26 4.22
C GLN A 88 19.00 -7.46 3.51
N THR A 89 18.69 -7.70 2.24
CA THR A 89 19.29 -8.83 1.48
C THR A 89 20.76 -8.62 1.11
N GLY A 90 21.29 -7.40 1.23
CA GLY A 90 22.69 -7.08 0.95
C GLY A 90 23.69 -7.55 2.02
N TRP A 91 23.24 -8.16 3.12
CA TRP A 91 24.12 -8.65 4.17
C TRP A 91 25.06 -9.76 3.68
N THR A 92 26.37 -9.55 3.78
CA THR A 92 27.37 -10.44 3.19
C THR A 92 28.10 -11.33 4.18
N LYS A 93 27.91 -11.14 5.50
CA LYS A 93 28.63 -11.91 6.51
C LYS A 93 27.90 -13.21 6.83
N ALA A 94 28.66 -14.22 7.27
CA ALA A 94 28.13 -15.52 7.67
C ALA A 94 27.33 -15.49 8.99
N THR A 95 27.43 -14.39 9.75
CA THR A 95 26.65 -14.19 10.98
C THR A 95 25.21 -13.80 10.65
N THR A 96 24.33 -13.87 11.66
CA THR A 96 22.95 -13.37 11.55
C THR A 96 22.93 -11.92 11.07
N ASN A 97 22.02 -11.64 10.14
CA ASN A 97 21.78 -10.27 9.67
C ASN A 97 21.26 -9.41 10.83
N PRO A 98 21.88 -8.25 11.12
CA PRO A 98 21.43 -7.38 12.20
C PRO A 98 20.08 -6.70 11.91
N LEU A 99 19.64 -6.64 10.66
CA LEU A 99 18.33 -6.12 10.29
C LEU A 99 17.26 -7.22 10.34
N PRO A 100 16.11 -6.99 11.01
CA PRO A 100 14.99 -7.92 11.01
C PRO A 100 14.52 -8.26 9.58
N ALA A 101 13.97 -9.46 9.40
CA ALA A 101 13.33 -9.83 8.15
C ALA A 101 12.17 -8.88 7.81
N ILE A 102 11.94 -8.63 6.52
CA ILE A 102 10.87 -7.73 6.06
C ILE A 102 9.48 -8.14 6.58
N THR A 103 9.25 -9.43 6.82
CA THR A 103 8.01 -9.95 7.42
C THR A 103 7.83 -9.46 8.86
N SER A 104 8.89 -9.47 9.67
CA SER A 104 8.90 -8.91 11.03
C SER A 104 8.69 -7.41 11.02
N VAL A 105 9.37 -6.69 10.11
CA VAL A 105 9.19 -5.24 9.92
C VAL A 105 7.75 -4.89 9.56
N ASN A 106 7.16 -5.59 8.58
CA ASN A 106 5.76 -5.38 8.19
C ASN A 106 4.79 -5.71 9.33
N THR A 107 5.10 -6.72 10.15
CA THR A 107 4.31 -7.05 11.35
C THR A 107 4.37 -5.91 12.37
N THR A 108 5.57 -5.38 12.65
CA THR A 108 5.75 -4.22 13.54
C THR A 108 5.02 -2.99 13.02
N ILE A 109 5.11 -2.68 11.72
CA ILE A 109 4.35 -1.58 11.12
C ILE A 109 2.85 -1.81 11.34
N LYS A 110 2.33 -2.99 10.95
CA LYS A 110 0.90 -3.34 11.04
C LYS A 110 0.34 -3.22 12.46
N GLN A 111 1.07 -3.68 13.47
CA GLN A 111 0.67 -3.59 14.89
C GLN A 111 0.54 -2.14 15.38
N ASN A 112 1.16 -1.18 14.70
CA ASN A 112 1.10 0.23 15.04
C ASN A 112 0.10 1.03 14.17
N VAL A 113 -0.74 0.33 13.39
CA VAL A 113 -1.78 0.94 12.54
C VAL A 113 -3.17 0.56 13.08
N SER A 114 -3.98 1.58 13.37
CA SER A 114 -5.40 1.43 13.72
C SER A 114 -6.10 2.77 13.45
N SER A 115 -7.42 2.75 13.24
CA SER A 115 -8.24 3.97 13.12
C SER A 115 -8.21 4.85 14.38
N THR A 116 -7.82 4.29 15.52
CA THR A 116 -7.72 4.99 16.82
C THR A 116 -6.30 5.43 17.19
N LEU A 117 -5.29 5.07 16.39
CA LEU A 117 -3.89 5.39 16.67
C LEU A 117 -3.39 6.50 15.74
N PRO A 118 -2.44 7.33 16.19
CA PRO A 118 -1.72 8.24 15.29
C PRO A 118 -1.01 7.47 14.17
N ILE A 119 -0.98 8.05 12.97
CA ILE A 119 -0.38 7.51 11.77
C ILE A 119 1.14 7.40 11.96
N PRO A 120 1.72 6.20 11.94
CA PRO A 120 3.15 6.04 12.12
C PRO A 120 3.95 6.47 10.88
N ILE A 121 5.09 7.08 11.12
CA ILE A 121 6.12 7.42 10.12
C ILE A 121 7.34 6.54 10.41
N PRO A 122 7.49 5.37 9.76
CA PRO A 122 8.70 4.56 9.83
C PRO A 122 9.93 5.28 9.24
N LEU A 123 11.10 5.08 9.85
CA LEU A 123 12.40 5.62 9.42
C LEU A 123 13.39 4.50 9.10
N LEU A 124 14.09 4.63 7.98
CA LEU A 124 15.23 3.80 7.59
C LEU A 124 16.47 4.68 7.43
N ILE A 125 17.53 4.35 8.18
CA ILE A 125 18.85 4.97 8.09
C ILE A 125 19.86 3.85 7.82
N GLY A 126 20.49 3.91 6.66
CA GLY A 126 21.40 2.87 6.20
C GLY A 126 22.77 3.41 5.81
N GLN A 127 23.81 2.62 6.08
CA GLN A 127 25.07 2.67 5.36
C GLN A 127 25.33 1.31 4.71
N TYR A 128 25.74 1.35 3.45
CA TYR A 128 26.07 0.18 2.65
C TYR A 128 27.32 0.44 1.82
N ASN A 129 27.97 -0.63 1.39
CA ASN A 129 29.01 -0.60 0.38
C ASN A 129 28.41 -0.82 -1.01
N THR A 130 29.01 -0.23 -2.03
CA THR A 130 28.76 -0.49 -3.46
C THR A 130 30.08 -0.60 -4.19
N VAL A 131 30.14 -1.39 -5.26
CA VAL A 131 31.31 -1.50 -6.11
C VAL A 131 31.55 -0.16 -6.81
N LYS A 132 32.79 0.35 -6.72
CA LYS A 132 33.20 1.57 -7.43
C LYS A 132 33.00 1.40 -8.93
N SER A 133 32.54 2.46 -9.60
CA SER A 133 32.35 2.45 -11.05
C SER A 133 33.63 2.14 -11.84
N ASN A 134 34.81 2.45 -11.28
CA ASN A 134 36.11 2.15 -11.85
C ASN A 134 36.78 0.89 -11.27
N ALA A 135 36.09 0.08 -10.47
CA ALA A 135 36.72 -1.07 -9.79
C ALA A 135 37.38 -2.06 -10.76
N PHE A 136 36.77 -2.30 -11.92
CA PHE A 136 37.34 -3.18 -12.94
C PHE A 136 38.42 -2.49 -13.78
N SER A 137 38.18 -1.26 -14.24
CA SER A 137 39.14 -0.53 -15.07
C SER A 137 40.41 -0.11 -14.31
N SER A 138 40.31 0.04 -12.98
CA SER A 138 41.43 0.29 -12.07
C SER A 138 42.03 -0.97 -11.46
N ASN A 139 41.68 -2.15 -12.00
CA ASN A 139 42.24 -3.44 -11.59
C ASN A 139 42.09 -3.74 -10.07
N LEU A 140 40.94 -3.36 -9.49
CA LEU A 140 40.59 -3.65 -8.10
C LEU A 140 39.74 -4.92 -7.98
N LEU A 141 38.88 -5.17 -8.97
CA LEU A 141 38.10 -6.41 -9.12
C LEU A 141 38.36 -7.02 -10.50
N SER A 142 38.27 -8.35 -10.57
CA SER A 142 38.38 -9.12 -11.80
C SER A 142 37.12 -9.95 -12.02
N TYR A 143 36.75 -10.16 -13.29
CA TYR A 143 35.65 -11.02 -13.69
C TYR A 143 36.18 -12.26 -14.41
N ASN A 144 35.82 -13.44 -13.92
CA ASN A 144 36.15 -14.70 -14.55
C ASN A 144 35.01 -15.13 -15.49
N SER A 145 35.26 -15.11 -16.80
CA SER A 145 34.24 -15.45 -17.81
C SER A 145 33.81 -16.92 -17.80
N SER A 146 34.64 -17.83 -17.27
CA SER A 146 34.37 -19.26 -17.20
C SER A 146 33.50 -19.62 -16.01
N THR A 147 33.78 -19.05 -14.83
CA THR A 147 32.97 -19.27 -13.63
C THR A 147 31.83 -18.28 -13.47
N LYS A 148 31.82 -17.19 -14.25
CA LYS A 148 30.88 -16.06 -14.13
C LYS A 148 30.94 -15.36 -12.77
N GLN A 149 32.09 -15.42 -12.09
CA GLN A 149 32.27 -14.83 -10.76
C GLN A 149 33.15 -13.59 -10.79
N VAL A 150 32.97 -12.74 -9.77
CA VAL A 150 33.79 -11.57 -9.50
C VAL A 150 34.69 -11.86 -8.29
N SER A 151 35.98 -11.54 -8.40
CA SER A 151 36.96 -11.73 -7.34
C SER A 151 37.82 -10.48 -7.13
N ASP A 152 38.39 -10.35 -5.94
CA ASP A 152 39.38 -9.31 -5.66
C ASP A 152 40.68 -9.56 -6.43
N VAL A 153 41.30 -8.47 -6.90
CA VAL A 153 42.65 -8.53 -7.48
C VAL A 153 43.68 -8.52 -6.35
N ALA A 154 44.56 -9.53 -6.34
CA ALA A 154 45.61 -9.66 -5.33
C ALA A 154 46.59 -8.46 -5.37
N GLY A 155 47.00 -7.98 -4.19
CA GLY A 155 47.99 -6.90 -4.06
C GLY A 155 47.50 -5.49 -4.39
N ARG A 156 46.20 -5.29 -4.64
CA ARG A 156 45.63 -3.95 -4.85
C ARG A 156 45.81 -3.06 -3.61
N THR A 157 46.12 -1.78 -3.82
CA THR A 157 46.39 -0.80 -2.75
C THR A 157 45.18 0.02 -2.32
N GLN A 158 44.05 -0.11 -3.04
CA GLN A 158 42.81 0.61 -2.76
C GLN A 158 41.64 -0.36 -2.59
N SER A 159 40.65 0.05 -1.79
CA SER A 159 39.36 -0.65 -1.69
C SER A 159 38.58 -0.54 -3.01
N PRO A 160 37.89 -1.60 -3.46
CA PRO A 160 37.04 -1.56 -4.64
C PRO A 160 35.64 -1.01 -4.33
N TYR A 161 35.35 -0.73 -3.05
CA TYR A 161 34.04 -0.34 -2.58
C TYR A 161 34.02 1.12 -2.14
N ASP A 162 32.92 1.80 -2.46
CA ASP A 162 32.53 3.05 -1.81
C ASP A 162 31.59 2.74 -0.65
N VAL A 163 31.52 3.65 0.34
CA VAL A 163 30.46 3.66 1.34
C VAL A 163 29.41 4.70 0.91
N LYS A 164 28.14 4.30 0.90
CA LYS A 164 26.99 5.16 0.57
C LYS A 164 25.99 5.16 1.71
N THR A 165 25.16 6.19 1.73
CA THR A 165 24.08 6.36 2.70
C THR A 165 22.74 6.03 2.04
N LEU A 166 21.81 5.51 2.83
CA LEU A 166 20.41 5.30 2.49
C LEU A 166 19.56 6.01 3.55
N PHE A 167 18.59 6.80 3.11
CA PHE A 167 17.61 7.42 3.99
C PHE A 167 16.22 7.37 3.37
N ALA A 168 15.25 6.87 4.14
CA ALA A 168 13.86 6.85 3.74
C ALA A 168 12.93 7.02 4.95
N ALA A 169 11.96 7.91 4.82
CA ALA A 169 10.90 8.10 5.79
C ALA A 169 9.61 8.49 5.06
N CYS A 170 8.49 7.89 5.45
CA CYS A 170 7.17 8.23 4.91
C CYS A 170 6.09 7.79 5.88
N PRO A 171 4.93 8.48 5.93
CA PRO A 171 3.79 7.98 6.68
C PRO A 171 3.23 6.71 6.05
N ASN A 172 2.72 5.79 6.86
CA ASN A 172 2.10 4.56 6.35
C ASN A 172 0.72 4.79 5.69
N LYS A 173 0.18 6.00 5.81
CA LYS A 173 -1.01 6.52 5.15
C LYS A 173 -0.59 7.84 4.50
N ASN A 174 -0.71 7.96 3.19
CA ASN A 174 -0.24 9.14 2.42
C ASN A 174 -1.39 10.06 1.99
N ILE A 175 -2.52 9.99 2.70
CA ILE A 175 -3.75 10.67 2.33
C ILE A 175 -4.53 11.10 3.58
N THR A 176 -5.14 12.27 3.55
CA THR A 176 -6.15 12.68 4.54
C THR A 176 -7.46 13.06 3.89
N THR A 177 -8.55 12.58 4.48
CA THR A 177 -9.94 12.89 4.09
C THR A 177 -10.64 13.85 5.06
N THR A 178 -9.98 14.18 6.17
CA THR A 178 -10.48 15.10 7.21
C THR A 178 -9.77 16.46 7.15
N GLY A 179 -8.57 16.50 6.57
CA GLY A 179 -7.70 17.68 6.58
C GLY A 179 -6.95 17.89 7.89
N THR A 180 -7.21 17.07 8.91
CA THR A 180 -6.48 17.03 10.17
C THR A 180 -6.18 15.59 10.55
N GLU A 181 -4.92 15.29 10.80
CA GLU A 181 -4.45 13.95 11.17
C GLU A 181 -3.38 14.04 12.26
N ASN A 182 -3.25 12.97 13.03
CA ASN A 182 -2.18 12.85 14.04
C ASN A 182 -1.09 11.91 13.52
N PHE A 183 0.17 12.34 13.55
CA PHE A 183 1.33 11.56 13.12
C PHE A 183 2.25 11.23 14.28
N ILE A 184 2.96 10.12 14.22
CA ILE A 184 3.91 9.70 15.27
C ILE A 184 5.12 9.00 14.68
N ILE A 185 6.29 9.21 15.28
CA ILE A 185 7.49 8.38 15.06
C ILE A 185 7.71 7.55 16.30
N LYS A 186 7.68 6.22 16.18
CA LYS A 186 7.88 5.29 17.30
C LYS A 186 9.28 4.71 17.26
N SER A 187 9.91 4.50 18.42
CA SER A 187 11.27 3.97 18.54
C SER A 187 11.43 2.59 17.89
N ASN A 188 10.41 1.73 17.99
CA ASN A 188 10.40 0.40 17.35
C ASN A 188 10.17 0.44 15.82
N MET A 189 10.03 1.63 15.22
CA MET A 189 9.88 1.84 13.78
C MET A 189 11.02 2.69 13.20
N ILE A 190 12.14 2.73 13.92
CA ILE A 190 13.40 3.34 13.46
C ILE A 190 14.39 2.20 13.23
N TRP A 191 14.69 1.91 11.97
CA TRP A 191 15.71 0.94 11.60
C TRP A 191 16.97 1.67 11.17
N ASN A 192 18.05 1.46 11.92
CA ASN A 192 19.31 2.15 11.74
C ASN A 192 20.47 1.15 11.89
N ASN A 193 21.26 0.93 10.83
CA ASN A 193 22.45 0.07 10.91
C ASN A 193 23.76 0.85 11.13
N THR A 194 23.67 2.16 11.31
CA THR A 194 24.84 3.03 11.54
C THR A 194 25.16 3.12 13.03
N SER A 195 26.36 3.59 13.36
CA SER A 195 26.72 3.94 14.74
C SER A 195 26.17 5.31 15.19
N LYS A 196 25.46 6.03 14.33
CA LYS A 196 24.95 7.37 14.60
C LYS A 196 23.58 7.30 15.26
N THR A 197 23.30 8.24 16.15
CA THR A 197 21.98 8.40 16.80
C THR A 197 21.29 9.66 16.28
N ILE A 198 19.96 9.66 16.31
CA ILE A 198 19.16 10.83 15.90
C ILE A 198 19.17 11.85 17.03
N SER A 199 19.63 13.06 16.75
CA SER A 199 19.61 14.20 17.69
C SER A 199 18.33 15.03 17.54
N GLN A 200 17.80 15.15 16.32
CA GLN A 200 16.57 15.90 16.04
C GLN A 200 15.83 15.33 14.83
N ILE A 201 14.50 15.39 14.88
CA ILE A 201 13.63 15.11 13.74
C ILE A 201 12.80 16.35 13.46
N GLN A 202 12.75 16.78 12.21
CA GLN A 202 11.90 17.87 11.74
C GLN A 202 11.15 17.44 10.48
N ILE A 203 9.88 17.80 10.39
CA ILE A 203 9.07 17.55 9.20
C ILE A 203 8.41 18.86 8.77
N ASP A 204 8.63 19.25 7.52
CA ASP A 204 7.78 20.23 6.86
C ASP A 204 6.63 19.47 6.21
N PHE A 205 5.43 19.64 6.76
CA PHE A 205 4.22 18.99 6.27
C PHE A 205 3.61 19.72 5.06
N ALA A 206 4.21 20.82 4.59
CA ALA A 206 3.67 21.73 3.58
C ALA A 206 2.25 22.24 3.93
N ASN A 207 2.01 22.49 5.21
CA ASN A 207 0.79 23.10 5.74
C ASN A 207 0.94 24.60 6.06
N GLY A 208 1.99 25.24 5.53
CA GLY A 208 2.30 26.65 5.77
C GLY A 208 3.00 26.97 7.09
N GLN A 209 3.31 25.97 7.93
CA GLN A 209 4.04 26.16 9.20
C GLN A 209 5.56 25.90 9.10
N GLY A 210 6.05 25.47 7.93
CA GLY A 210 7.45 25.09 7.73
C GLY A 210 7.85 23.84 8.54
N PHE A 211 9.15 23.72 8.83
CA PHE A 211 9.70 22.59 9.59
C PHE A 211 9.23 22.60 11.06
N GLN A 212 8.49 21.57 11.44
CA GLN A 212 8.06 21.33 12.81
C GLN A 212 8.90 20.23 13.44
N THR A 213 9.36 20.43 14.68
CA THR A 213 10.14 19.43 15.42
C THR A 213 9.25 18.29 15.89
N ILE A 214 9.68 17.05 15.66
CA ILE A 214 8.96 15.84 16.07
C ILE A 214 9.71 15.16 17.22
N THR A 215 8.99 14.91 18.32
CA THR A 215 9.51 14.15 19.46
C THR A 215 9.14 12.67 19.30
N ILE A 216 10.14 11.77 19.35
CA ILE A 216 9.91 10.33 19.27
C ILE A 216 8.94 9.88 20.36
N GLY A 217 7.93 9.09 19.98
CA GLY A 217 6.89 8.57 20.88
C GLY A 217 5.75 9.55 21.17
N THR A 218 5.83 10.80 20.70
CA THR A 218 4.78 11.81 20.89
C THR A 218 4.08 12.10 19.58
N ALA A 219 2.74 12.10 19.59
CA ALA A 219 1.97 12.41 18.40
C ALA A 219 1.94 13.93 18.12
N ILE A 220 2.00 14.31 16.85
CA ILE A 220 1.81 15.68 16.37
C ILE A 220 0.52 15.76 15.57
N SER A 221 -0.30 16.79 15.82
CA SER A 221 -1.50 17.07 15.03
C SER A 221 -1.17 18.03 13.89
N VAL A 222 -1.49 17.65 12.66
CA VAL A 222 -1.22 18.46 11.47
C VAL A 222 -2.54 18.74 10.77
N THR A 223 -2.77 20.01 10.49
CA THR A 223 -4.00 20.56 9.91
C THR A 223 -3.65 21.30 8.63
N TYR A 224 -4.43 21.07 7.57
CA TYR A 224 -4.28 21.69 6.26
C TYR A 224 -5.43 22.65 5.96
N THR A 225 -5.10 23.82 5.42
CA THR A 225 -6.08 24.85 5.03
C THR A 225 -6.40 24.83 3.53
N ASP A 226 -5.71 24.01 2.75
CA ASP A 226 -5.88 23.85 1.31
C ASP A 226 -5.69 22.38 0.87
N THR A 227 -6.30 21.99 -0.25
CA THR A 227 -6.26 20.61 -0.77
C THR A 227 -5.07 20.37 -1.71
N GLY A 228 -4.96 19.15 -2.23
CA GLY A 228 -3.98 18.76 -3.24
C GLY A 228 -2.76 18.03 -2.67
N PHE A 229 -1.80 17.72 -3.54
CA PHE A 229 -0.56 17.07 -3.15
C PHE A 229 0.34 18.02 -2.35
N LYS A 230 0.72 17.58 -1.16
CA LYS A 230 1.65 18.26 -0.26
C LYS A 230 2.98 17.54 -0.29
N LYS A 231 4.04 18.26 -0.66
CA LYS A 231 5.41 17.74 -0.66
C LYS A 231 5.95 17.82 0.77
N TRP A 232 5.86 16.73 1.50
CA TRP A 232 6.45 16.65 2.83
C TRP A 232 7.95 16.49 2.74
N THR A 233 8.67 17.25 3.54
CA THR A 233 10.12 17.09 3.67
C THR A 233 10.43 16.59 5.07
N VAL A 234 11.01 15.39 5.16
CA VAL A 234 11.51 14.84 6.43
C VAL A 234 12.99 15.12 6.51
N LYS A 235 13.41 15.77 7.61
CA LYS A 235 14.81 16.04 7.93
C LYS A 235 15.15 15.41 9.27
N ILE A 236 16.23 14.64 9.33
CA ILE A 236 16.82 14.20 10.57
C ILE A 236 18.21 14.82 10.73
N THR A 237 18.54 15.23 11.94
CA THR A 237 19.90 15.59 12.35
C THR A 237 20.44 14.47 13.20
N LEU A 238 21.69 14.07 12.96
CA LEU A 238 22.39 13.02 13.68
C LEU A 238 23.30 13.63 14.76
N ASN A 239 23.83 12.80 15.65
CA ASN A 239 24.70 13.21 16.76
C ASN A 239 26.04 13.83 16.34
N ASP A 240 26.44 13.65 15.08
CA ASP A 240 27.64 14.27 14.49
C ASP A 240 27.32 15.56 13.72
N ASN A 241 26.11 16.10 13.87
CA ASN A 241 25.57 17.28 13.16
C ASN A 241 25.35 17.09 11.65
N SER A 242 25.63 15.90 11.09
CA SER A 242 25.17 15.59 9.74
C SER A 242 23.65 15.49 9.70
N PHE A 243 23.05 15.82 8.56
CA PHE A 243 21.60 15.69 8.38
C PHE A 243 21.28 14.86 7.14
N LEU A 244 20.14 14.17 7.19
CA LEU A 244 19.60 13.39 6.09
C LEU A 244 18.18 13.87 5.80
N GLN A 245 17.85 13.97 4.52
CA GLN A 245 16.57 14.43 4.03
C GLN A 245 16.01 13.52 2.95
N CYS A 246 14.70 13.33 3.00
CA CYS A 246 13.90 12.76 1.93
C CYS A 246 12.60 13.51 1.84
N PHE A 247 11.86 13.31 0.75
CA PHE A 247 10.52 13.84 0.64
C PHE A 247 9.51 12.74 0.32
N ASN A 248 8.28 12.96 0.71
CA ASN A 248 7.14 12.16 0.31
C ASN A 248 6.02 13.07 -0.17
N GLU A 249 5.08 12.52 -0.92
CA GLU A 249 3.82 13.21 -1.20
C GLU A 249 2.76 12.77 -0.20
N TYR A 250 1.97 13.73 0.23
CA TYR A 250 0.81 13.53 1.07
C TYR A 250 -0.39 14.21 0.44
N ASN A 251 -1.42 13.44 0.09
CA ASN A 251 -2.57 13.97 -0.62
C ASN A 251 -3.63 14.47 0.39
N VAL A 252 -3.89 15.77 0.36
CA VAL A 252 -4.93 16.40 1.17
C VAL A 252 -6.20 16.48 0.34
N LEU A 253 -7.12 15.56 0.59
CA LEU A 253 -8.38 15.51 -0.15
C LEU A 253 -9.32 16.61 0.29
N ARG A 254 -9.19 17.03 1.55
CA ARG A 254 -10.06 18.00 2.21
C ARG A 254 -9.27 18.83 3.21
N THR A 255 -9.65 20.08 3.37
CA THR A 255 -9.08 20.96 4.39
C THR A 255 -9.75 20.70 5.73
N ALA A 256 -9.04 21.00 6.81
CA ALA A 256 -9.62 20.99 8.14
C ALA A 256 -10.77 22.01 8.19
N ASN A 257 -11.89 21.63 8.81
CA ASN A 257 -13.07 22.48 8.96
C ASN A 257 -13.70 22.99 7.64
N ILE A 258 -13.93 22.10 6.68
CA ILE A 258 -15.07 22.27 5.76
C ILE A 258 -16.09 21.21 6.10
N SER A 259 -17.24 21.65 6.63
CA SER A 259 -18.45 20.87 6.87
C SER A 259 -18.97 20.26 5.57
N SER A 260 -18.37 19.16 5.08
CA SER A 260 -18.98 18.37 4.01
C SER A 260 -20.03 17.45 4.62
N ARG A 261 -21.24 17.53 4.11
CA ARG A 261 -22.38 16.73 4.53
C ARG A 261 -22.19 15.22 4.33
N TYR A 262 -21.30 14.79 3.44
CA TYR A 262 -20.97 13.38 3.20
C TYR A 262 -19.63 12.94 3.83
N GLN A 263 -19.37 13.32 5.08
CA GLN A 263 -18.31 12.68 5.85
C GLN A 263 -18.78 11.32 6.35
N ALA A 264 -17.99 10.27 6.14
CA ALA A 264 -17.95 9.21 7.13
C ALA A 264 -17.36 9.82 8.42
N PRO A 265 -18.09 9.83 9.56
CA PRO A 265 -17.56 10.45 10.75
C PRO A 265 -16.35 9.69 11.27
N SER A 266 -15.47 10.41 11.98
CA SER A 266 -14.51 9.80 12.89
C SER A 266 -15.30 9.03 13.96
N GLY A 267 -15.38 7.71 13.80
CA GLY A 267 -16.28 6.83 14.54
C GLY A 267 -17.35 6.27 13.60
N PHE A 268 -17.53 4.94 13.62
CA PHE A 268 -18.28 4.09 12.67
C PHE A 268 -19.79 4.39 12.44
N SER A 269 -20.23 5.63 12.50
CA SER A 269 -21.63 5.99 12.34
C SER A 269 -21.82 7.32 11.60
N SER A 270 -22.36 7.20 10.38
CA SER A 270 -23.24 8.14 9.65
C SER A 270 -22.63 9.17 8.70
N GLY A 271 -22.21 8.71 7.51
CA GLY A 271 -22.21 9.53 6.28
C GLY A 271 -23.54 9.47 5.52
N PHE A 272 -24.54 8.82 6.12
CA PHE A 272 -25.88 8.59 5.58
C PHE A 272 -26.91 8.95 6.66
N ASP A 273 -27.99 9.62 6.26
CA ASP A 273 -29.03 10.14 7.14
C ASP A 273 -29.99 9.05 7.63
N ALA A 274 -30.13 7.97 6.87
CA ALA A 274 -30.98 6.84 7.21
C ALA A 274 -30.40 5.51 6.71
N SER A 275 -30.84 4.41 7.33
CA SER A 275 -30.60 3.06 6.80
C SER A 275 -31.85 2.20 6.90
N TRP A 276 -32.06 1.34 5.91
CA TRP A 276 -33.12 0.34 5.89
C TRP A 276 -32.49 -1.05 5.90
N ASN A 277 -32.97 -1.89 6.82
CA ASN A 277 -32.49 -3.26 6.94
C ASN A 277 -33.54 -4.21 6.33
N PHE A 278 -33.14 -4.98 5.33
CA PHE A 278 -34.02 -5.94 4.67
C PHE A 278 -33.61 -7.35 5.08
N ALA A 279 -34.50 -8.03 5.82
CA ALA A 279 -34.28 -9.42 6.18
C ALA A 279 -34.19 -10.32 4.93
N PRO A 280 -33.35 -11.37 4.97
CA PRO A 280 -33.33 -12.42 3.95
C PRO A 280 -34.71 -13.08 3.80
N ASN A 281 -34.99 -13.61 2.61
CA ASN A 281 -36.17 -14.45 2.36
C ASN A 281 -35.82 -15.57 1.35
N THR A 282 -36.84 -16.28 0.86
CA THR A 282 -36.65 -17.37 -0.11
C THR A 282 -36.12 -16.90 -1.47
N ALA A 283 -36.37 -15.65 -1.86
CA ALA A 283 -35.99 -15.09 -3.16
C ALA A 283 -34.62 -14.40 -3.17
N ASP A 284 -34.12 -13.95 -2.01
CA ASP A 284 -32.87 -13.20 -1.89
C ASP A 284 -32.26 -13.26 -0.47
N SER A 285 -30.96 -12.99 -0.38
CA SER A 285 -30.22 -13.02 0.89
C SER A 285 -30.37 -11.75 1.74
N GLY A 286 -31.20 -10.78 1.33
CA GLY A 286 -31.37 -9.50 2.02
C GLY A 286 -30.15 -8.58 1.90
N GLY A 287 -30.20 -7.49 2.64
CA GLY A 287 -29.16 -6.47 2.59
C GLY A 287 -29.51 -5.24 3.42
N ARG A 288 -28.59 -4.28 3.40
CA ARG A 288 -28.77 -2.97 4.01
C ARG A 288 -28.77 -1.91 2.94
N VAL A 289 -29.69 -0.95 3.07
CA VAL A 289 -29.74 0.21 2.19
C VAL A 289 -29.39 1.43 3.02
N PHE A 290 -28.48 2.26 2.52
CA PHE A 290 -28.07 3.50 3.18
C PHE A 290 -28.55 4.68 2.33
N ILE A 291 -29.19 5.66 2.97
CA ILE A 291 -29.79 6.83 2.29
C ILE A 291 -29.15 8.11 2.80
N ALA A 292 -28.60 8.90 1.89
CA ALA A 292 -28.07 10.23 2.14
C ALA A 292 -28.86 11.21 1.29
N TYR A 293 -29.65 12.06 1.93
CA TYR A 293 -30.48 13.02 1.24
C TYR A 293 -29.61 14.15 0.65
N THR A 294 -30.06 14.72 -0.47
CA THR A 294 -29.38 15.92 -1.01
C THR A 294 -29.42 17.05 0.03
N SER A 295 -28.42 17.92 0.02
CA SER A 295 -28.41 19.15 0.79
C SER A 295 -29.60 20.08 0.52
N ARG A 296 -30.25 19.93 -0.64
CA ARG A 296 -31.51 20.61 -0.99
C ARG A 296 -32.74 19.99 -0.31
N ASN A 297 -32.60 18.86 0.36
CA ASN A 297 -33.68 18.16 1.02
C ASN A 297 -33.79 18.62 2.48
N ARG A 298 -34.90 19.31 2.80
CA ARG A 298 -35.15 19.87 4.15
C ARG A 298 -36.04 18.98 5.02
N THR A 299 -36.60 17.91 4.45
CA THR A 299 -37.61 17.08 5.13
C THR A 299 -37.20 15.62 5.30
N ASN A 300 -35.98 15.26 4.87
CA ASN A 300 -35.44 13.89 4.95
C ASN A 300 -36.38 12.85 4.33
N THR A 301 -36.98 13.20 3.18
CA THR A 301 -37.88 12.32 2.42
C THR A 301 -37.27 12.04 1.06
N ILE A 302 -37.39 10.82 0.55
CA ILE A 302 -36.89 10.47 -0.79
C ILE A 302 -37.65 11.24 -1.86
N ARG A 303 -36.95 12.06 -2.67
CA ARG A 303 -37.55 12.91 -3.72
C ARG A 303 -36.94 12.62 -5.09
N LYS A 304 -35.61 12.58 -5.20
CA LYS A 304 -34.88 12.39 -6.47
C LYS A 304 -33.79 11.32 -6.32
N PRO A 305 -34.12 10.03 -6.41
CA PRO A 305 -33.19 8.97 -6.03
C PRO A 305 -32.13 8.68 -7.09
N LEU A 306 -30.88 8.57 -6.63
CA LEU A 306 -29.81 7.85 -7.31
C LEU A 306 -29.55 6.55 -6.53
N ILE A 307 -30.01 5.43 -7.06
CA ILE A 307 -29.81 4.10 -6.47
C ILE A 307 -28.48 3.55 -6.99
N VAL A 308 -27.52 3.35 -6.11
CA VAL A 308 -26.22 2.77 -6.42
C VAL A 308 -26.15 1.35 -5.86
N VAL A 309 -25.99 0.38 -6.75
CA VAL A 309 -25.94 -1.04 -6.41
C VAL A 309 -24.49 -1.48 -6.28
N GLU A 310 -24.13 -2.08 -5.14
CA GLU A 310 -22.78 -2.59 -4.92
C GLU A 310 -22.36 -3.68 -5.90
N GLY A 311 -21.06 -3.93 -5.94
CA GLY A 311 -20.44 -4.94 -6.79
C GLY A 311 -20.37 -6.32 -6.14
N TYR A 312 -19.51 -7.15 -6.73
CA TYR A 312 -19.17 -8.45 -6.16
C TYR A 312 -18.30 -8.24 -4.91
N ASP A 313 -18.77 -8.74 -3.76
CA ASP A 313 -18.05 -8.66 -2.50
C ASP A 313 -17.88 -10.06 -1.87
N VAL A 314 -16.62 -10.49 -1.72
CA VAL A 314 -16.23 -11.77 -1.12
C VAL A 314 -15.87 -11.67 0.35
N SER A 315 -16.00 -10.48 0.96
CA SER A 315 -15.68 -10.24 2.37
C SER A 315 -16.34 -11.22 3.34
N ARG A 316 -17.51 -11.75 2.99
CA ARG A 316 -18.21 -12.78 3.79
C ARG A 316 -17.71 -14.20 3.59
N ILE A 317 -17.10 -14.49 2.44
CA ILE A 317 -16.51 -15.79 2.12
C ILE A 317 -15.06 -15.85 2.61
N ALA A 318 -14.32 -14.76 2.48
CA ALA A 318 -12.91 -14.66 2.82
C ALA A 318 -12.60 -13.36 3.61
N PRO A 319 -13.15 -13.18 4.83
CA PRO A 319 -13.00 -11.96 5.62
C PRO A 319 -11.55 -11.66 6.03
N SER A 320 -10.66 -12.64 5.96
CA SER A 320 -9.23 -12.46 6.24
C SER A 320 -8.43 -11.94 5.03
N LEU A 321 -9.04 -11.93 3.83
CA LEU A 321 -8.40 -11.51 2.58
C LEU A 321 -8.96 -10.18 2.05
N GLN A 322 -10.22 -9.87 2.34
CA GLN A 322 -10.88 -8.64 1.87
C GLN A 322 -11.87 -8.12 2.90
N ASP A 323 -11.83 -6.82 3.16
CA ASP A 323 -12.85 -6.12 3.96
C ASP A 323 -14.16 -5.94 3.17
N ASN A 324 -15.27 -5.72 3.87
CA ASN A 324 -16.58 -5.50 3.23
C ASN A 324 -16.57 -4.23 2.40
N TYR A 325 -16.93 -4.35 1.11
CA TYR A 325 -17.04 -3.22 0.20
C TYR A 325 -18.39 -2.53 0.43
N GLY A 326 -18.41 -1.55 1.32
CA GLY A 326 -19.63 -0.91 1.79
C GLY A 326 -19.79 0.50 1.25
N TYR A 327 -20.78 1.21 1.81
CA TYR A 327 -21.09 2.59 1.41
C TYR A 327 -19.90 3.53 1.52
N ILE A 328 -18.96 3.25 2.44
CA ILE A 328 -17.80 4.09 2.70
C ILE A 328 -16.85 4.12 1.50
N ASP A 329 -16.74 3.00 0.78
CA ASP A 329 -15.88 2.87 -0.40
C ASP A 329 -16.42 3.70 -1.56
N ILE A 330 -17.75 3.78 -1.69
CA ILE A 330 -18.40 4.65 -2.67
C ILE A 330 -18.25 6.10 -2.29
N ILE A 331 -18.47 6.47 -1.03
CA ILE A 331 -18.28 7.84 -0.60
C ILE A 331 -16.82 8.26 -0.82
N ALA A 332 -15.85 7.38 -0.56
CA ALA A 332 -14.44 7.61 -0.88
C ALA A 332 -14.20 7.78 -2.39
N ALA A 333 -14.85 6.97 -3.22
CA ALA A 333 -14.75 7.05 -4.68
C ALA A 333 -15.42 8.32 -5.27
N ILE A 334 -16.57 8.74 -4.75
CA ILE A 334 -17.27 9.97 -5.16
C ILE A 334 -16.49 11.20 -4.72
N ASN A 335 -15.87 11.15 -3.54
CA ASN A 335 -15.02 12.21 -3.02
C ASN A 335 -13.58 12.13 -3.53
N ASN A 336 -13.33 11.38 -4.60
CA ASN A 336 -11.99 11.15 -5.12
C ASN A 336 -11.41 12.42 -5.77
N PRO A 337 -10.41 13.06 -5.16
CA PRO A 337 -9.83 14.32 -5.62
C PRO A 337 -8.72 14.12 -6.66
N PHE A 338 -8.42 12.88 -7.04
CA PHE A 338 -7.54 12.60 -8.18
C PHE A 338 -8.23 12.95 -9.53
N LEU A 339 -9.55 13.21 -9.53
CA LEU A 339 -10.28 13.79 -10.67
C LEU A 339 -10.15 15.32 -10.65
N ALA A 340 -8.97 15.83 -11.01
CA ALA A 340 -8.72 17.27 -11.08
C ALA A 340 -9.79 17.97 -11.95
N GLY A 341 -10.50 18.95 -11.38
CA GLY A 341 -11.52 19.73 -12.07
C GLY A 341 -12.94 19.14 -12.08
N TYR A 342 -13.17 17.97 -11.47
CA TYR A 342 -14.52 17.38 -11.39
C TYR A 342 -14.87 16.97 -9.96
N ASP A 343 -15.61 17.84 -9.27
CA ASP A 343 -16.17 17.53 -7.94
C ASP A 343 -17.47 16.73 -8.11
N PHE A 344 -17.34 15.41 -8.24
CA PHE A 344 -18.51 14.55 -8.46
C PHE A 344 -19.50 14.61 -7.30
N ASN A 345 -19.01 14.80 -6.07
CA ASN A 345 -19.85 14.94 -4.88
C ASN A 345 -20.76 16.16 -4.98
N ASN A 346 -20.19 17.35 -5.22
CA ASN A 346 -20.95 18.58 -5.37
C ASN A 346 -21.85 18.56 -6.63
N ASN A 347 -21.41 17.89 -7.70
CA ASN A 347 -22.23 17.70 -8.90
C ASN A 347 -23.47 16.83 -8.61
N LEU A 348 -23.32 15.71 -7.91
CA LEU A 348 -24.44 14.84 -7.54
C LEU A 348 -25.39 15.49 -6.53
N ASP A 349 -24.82 16.13 -5.51
CA ASP A 349 -25.59 16.73 -4.42
C ASP A 349 -26.10 18.13 -4.79
N THR A 350 -25.23 19.13 -4.76
CA THR A 350 -25.65 20.53 -4.82
C THR A 350 -26.16 20.93 -6.19
N LEU A 351 -25.58 20.41 -7.29
CA LEU A 351 -25.99 20.79 -8.65
C LEU A 351 -27.16 19.92 -9.15
N ALA A 352 -27.04 18.60 -9.07
CA ALA A 352 -28.06 17.69 -9.59
C ALA A 352 -29.19 17.38 -8.59
N GLY A 353 -28.94 17.51 -7.28
CA GLY A 353 -29.96 17.36 -6.25
C GLY A 353 -30.39 15.92 -5.98
N TYR A 354 -29.49 14.93 -6.11
CA TYR A 354 -29.83 13.52 -5.91
C TYR A 354 -29.83 13.12 -4.42
N ASP A 355 -30.84 12.36 -4.01
CA ASP A 355 -30.78 11.55 -2.80
C ASP A 355 -30.02 10.25 -3.13
N LEU A 356 -28.84 10.06 -2.54
CA LEU A 356 -27.99 8.90 -2.77
C LEU A 356 -28.51 7.71 -1.95
N ILE A 357 -28.83 6.62 -2.63
CA ILE A 357 -29.33 5.38 -2.03
C ILE A 357 -28.36 4.25 -2.36
N PHE A 358 -27.51 3.87 -1.43
CA PHE A 358 -26.57 2.76 -1.62
C PHE A 358 -27.17 1.43 -1.17
N VAL A 359 -27.02 0.40 -2.01
CA VAL A 359 -27.48 -0.96 -1.77
C VAL A 359 -26.29 -1.87 -1.46
N ASP A 360 -26.24 -2.37 -0.22
CA ASP A 360 -25.23 -3.27 0.34
C ASP A 360 -25.85 -4.67 0.57
N PHE A 361 -25.37 -5.70 -0.11
CA PHE A 361 -25.91 -7.05 -0.02
C PHE A 361 -25.41 -7.73 1.26
N PHE A 362 -26.28 -8.48 1.94
CA PHE A 362 -25.82 -9.39 2.99
C PHE A 362 -25.06 -10.60 2.44
N ASN A 363 -25.05 -10.80 1.13
CA ASN A 363 -24.19 -11.78 0.48
C ASN A 363 -23.86 -11.30 -0.95
N GLY A 364 -22.86 -10.42 -1.07
CA GLY A 364 -22.38 -9.91 -2.36
C GLY A 364 -21.86 -10.99 -3.32
N ALA A 365 -21.67 -12.22 -2.84
CA ALA A 365 -21.27 -13.39 -3.62
C ALA A 365 -22.41 -14.39 -3.89
N ASP A 366 -23.66 -14.07 -3.53
CA ASP A 366 -24.83 -14.86 -3.92
C ASP A 366 -25.03 -14.83 -5.45
N SER A 367 -25.88 -15.71 -5.95
CA SER A 367 -26.22 -15.75 -7.37
C SER A 367 -26.78 -14.40 -7.86
N ILE A 368 -26.38 -14.03 -9.08
CA ILE A 368 -26.79 -12.76 -9.72
C ILE A 368 -28.31 -12.60 -9.73
N ILE A 369 -29.07 -13.69 -9.92
CA ILE A 369 -30.55 -13.65 -9.94
C ILE A 369 -31.11 -13.27 -8.56
N ARG A 370 -30.58 -13.83 -7.47
CA ARG A 370 -31.01 -13.52 -6.10
C ARG A 370 -30.63 -12.09 -5.71
N ASN A 371 -29.42 -11.65 -6.06
CA ASN A 371 -29.01 -10.26 -5.86
C ASN A 371 -29.86 -9.29 -6.70
N ALA A 372 -30.23 -9.65 -7.93
CA ALA A 372 -31.16 -8.85 -8.74
C ALA A 372 -32.58 -8.80 -8.14
N ASN A 373 -33.08 -9.89 -7.56
CA ASN A 373 -34.36 -9.89 -6.84
C ASN A 373 -34.34 -8.94 -5.64
N PHE A 374 -33.21 -8.87 -4.93
CA PHE A 374 -33.04 -7.89 -3.86
C PHE A 374 -33.06 -6.46 -4.39
N VAL A 375 -32.32 -6.16 -5.47
CA VAL A 375 -32.34 -4.83 -6.11
C VAL A 375 -33.76 -4.42 -6.50
N ARG A 376 -34.58 -5.34 -7.04
CA ARG A 376 -36.00 -5.08 -7.32
C ARG A 376 -36.77 -4.67 -6.06
N ARG A 377 -36.63 -5.40 -4.95
CA ARG A 377 -37.28 -5.06 -3.67
C ARG A 377 -36.87 -3.68 -3.18
N VAL A 378 -35.61 -3.29 -3.38
CA VAL A 378 -35.12 -1.96 -3.02
C VAL A 378 -35.80 -0.90 -3.90
N ILE A 379 -35.82 -1.08 -5.22
CA ILE A 379 -36.50 -0.16 -6.15
C ILE A 379 -37.98 -0.01 -5.79
N ASP A 380 -38.70 -1.11 -5.52
CA ASP A 380 -40.11 -1.09 -5.11
C ASP A 380 -40.32 -0.34 -3.79
N SER A 381 -39.38 -0.46 -2.85
CA SER A 381 -39.43 0.24 -1.56
C SER A 381 -39.11 1.73 -1.69
N VAL A 382 -38.13 2.09 -2.52
CA VAL A 382 -37.81 3.47 -2.88
C VAL A 382 -39.01 4.13 -3.58
N ASN A 383 -39.66 3.44 -4.51
CA ASN A 383 -40.85 3.93 -5.21
C ASN A 383 -42.04 4.16 -4.28
N ARG A 384 -42.24 3.31 -3.27
CA ARG A 384 -43.29 3.50 -2.26
C ARG A 384 -43.00 4.65 -1.32
N ALA A 385 -41.73 4.83 -0.94
CA ALA A 385 -41.31 5.88 -0.03
C ALA A 385 -41.14 7.26 -0.70
N LYS A 386 -41.06 7.31 -2.04
CA LYS A 386 -40.82 8.55 -2.79
C LYS A 386 -42.00 9.51 -2.74
N VAL A 387 -41.73 10.76 -2.41
CA VAL A 387 -42.68 11.88 -2.42
C VAL A 387 -42.42 12.84 -3.59
N LEU A 388 -43.34 13.79 -3.82
CA LEU A 388 -43.16 14.83 -4.83
C LEU A 388 -41.97 15.73 -4.49
N ASN A 389 -41.19 16.11 -5.50
CA ASN A 389 -40.02 16.96 -5.34
C ASN A 389 -40.44 18.45 -5.33
N SER A 390 -40.58 19.02 -4.14
CA SER A 390 -40.93 20.44 -3.99
C SER A 390 -39.85 21.43 -4.45
N ASN A 391 -38.62 20.95 -4.67
CA ASN A 391 -37.55 21.77 -5.26
C ASN A 391 -37.61 21.80 -6.79
N ASN A 392 -38.50 21.04 -7.41
CA ASN A 392 -38.64 20.93 -8.86
C ASN A 392 -40.12 20.77 -9.27
N GLY A 393 -40.90 21.85 -9.14
CA GLY A 393 -42.28 21.89 -9.66
C GLY A 393 -43.27 20.91 -9.02
N ASN A 394 -42.97 20.34 -7.84
CA ASN A 394 -43.78 19.32 -7.17
C ASN A 394 -44.06 18.08 -8.04
N ILE A 395 -43.08 17.63 -8.83
CA ILE A 395 -43.22 16.44 -9.69
C ILE A 395 -42.71 15.17 -9.01
N ARG A 396 -43.12 14.01 -9.52
CA ARG A 396 -42.56 12.71 -9.11
C ARG A 396 -41.35 12.37 -9.98
N GLU A 397 -40.16 12.59 -9.46
CA GLU A 397 -38.90 12.33 -10.17
C GLU A 397 -38.72 10.83 -10.46
N GLN A 398 -38.08 10.50 -11.57
CA GLN A 398 -37.71 9.12 -11.89
C GLN A 398 -36.55 8.63 -11.01
N ASN A 399 -36.41 7.31 -10.86
CA ASN A 399 -35.18 6.75 -10.27
C ASN A 399 -34.08 6.77 -11.31
N VAL A 400 -32.87 7.15 -10.90
CA VAL A 400 -31.64 6.79 -11.63
C VAL A 400 -31.03 5.60 -10.94
N VAL A 401 -30.61 4.59 -11.71
CA VAL A 401 -29.96 3.39 -11.17
C VAL A 401 -28.57 3.27 -11.77
N MET A 402 -27.57 3.21 -10.90
CA MET A 402 -26.18 2.96 -11.22
C MET A 402 -25.77 1.64 -10.57
N GLY A 403 -25.01 0.81 -11.28
CA GLY A 403 -24.49 -0.42 -10.71
C GLY A 403 -22.98 -0.47 -10.84
N LEU A 404 -22.31 -0.84 -9.75
CA LEU A 404 -20.86 -1.01 -9.72
C LEU A 404 -20.54 -2.44 -10.10
N SER A 405 -19.75 -2.66 -11.16
CA SER A 405 -19.33 -4.00 -11.58
C SER A 405 -20.54 -4.96 -11.71
N MET A 406 -20.57 -6.09 -10.98
CA MET A 406 -21.71 -7.02 -10.90
C MET A 406 -23.04 -6.34 -10.55
N GLY A 407 -23.02 -5.27 -9.76
CA GLY A 407 -24.21 -4.47 -9.45
C GLY A 407 -24.91 -3.94 -10.69
N GLY A 408 -24.17 -3.64 -11.76
CA GLY A 408 -24.73 -3.24 -13.06
C GLY A 408 -25.53 -4.36 -13.71
N LEU A 409 -25.02 -5.60 -13.65
CA LEU A 409 -25.73 -6.78 -14.12
C LEU A 409 -26.99 -7.04 -13.29
N CYS A 410 -26.88 -6.96 -11.96
CA CYS A 410 -28.03 -7.14 -11.06
C CYS A 410 -29.11 -6.08 -11.29
N ALA A 411 -28.71 -4.81 -11.41
CA ALA A 411 -29.62 -3.71 -11.71
C ALA A 411 -30.29 -3.88 -13.07
N ARG A 412 -29.53 -4.21 -14.12
CA ARG A 412 -30.10 -4.45 -15.46
C ARG A 412 -31.08 -5.62 -15.47
N TYR A 413 -30.74 -6.71 -14.80
CA TYR A 413 -31.62 -7.88 -14.68
C TYR A 413 -32.91 -7.53 -13.93
N ALA A 414 -32.81 -6.83 -12.81
CA ALA A 414 -33.96 -6.38 -12.03
C ALA A 414 -34.89 -5.50 -12.87
N LEU A 415 -34.35 -4.45 -13.52
CA LEU A 415 -35.13 -3.54 -14.36
C LEU A 415 -35.77 -4.26 -15.57
N ALA A 416 -35.05 -5.17 -16.21
CA ALA A 416 -35.59 -5.96 -17.31
C ALA A 416 -36.74 -6.87 -16.86
N ASN A 417 -36.59 -7.52 -15.69
CA ASN A 417 -37.64 -8.35 -15.09
C ASN A 417 -38.88 -7.50 -14.73
N MET A 418 -38.67 -6.36 -14.07
CA MET A 418 -39.74 -5.42 -13.74
C MET A 418 -40.47 -4.95 -15.01
N THR A 419 -39.75 -4.60 -16.07
CA THR A 419 -40.35 -4.15 -17.34
C THR A 419 -41.16 -5.25 -18.00
N LYS A 420 -40.63 -6.48 -18.09
CA LYS A 420 -41.34 -7.62 -18.67
C LYS A 420 -42.60 -7.97 -17.88
N ASN A 421 -42.56 -7.82 -16.56
CA ASN A 421 -43.70 -8.08 -15.69
C ASN A 421 -44.67 -6.88 -15.60
N PHE A 422 -44.27 -5.69 -16.07
CA PHE A 422 -45.13 -4.49 -16.20
C PHE A 422 -45.96 -4.46 -17.48
N ALA A 423 -45.68 -5.33 -18.47
CA ALA A 423 -46.38 -5.38 -19.76
C ALA A 423 -47.87 -5.83 -19.68
N ALA A 424 -48.46 -5.85 -18.49
CA ALA A 424 -49.87 -6.19 -18.26
C ALA A 424 -50.68 -5.05 -17.61
N THR A 425 -50.19 -3.80 -17.60
CA THR A 425 -50.99 -2.66 -17.12
C THR A 425 -50.87 -1.49 -18.10
N PRO A 426 -51.99 -0.98 -18.63
CA PRO A 426 -51.98 0.05 -19.67
C PRO A 426 -51.31 1.31 -19.13
N THR A 427 -50.41 1.86 -19.94
CA THR A 427 -49.71 3.12 -19.70
C THR A 427 -50.71 4.27 -19.79
N GLU A 428 -50.57 5.25 -18.89
CA GLU A 428 -51.28 6.55 -18.93
C GLU A 428 -51.03 7.32 -20.23
#